data_AF-A0A7C4F828-F1
#
_entry.id   AF-A0A7C4F828-F1
#
_cell.length_a   1.000
_cell.length_b   1.000
_cell.length_c   1.000
_cell.angle_alpha   90.00
_cell.angle_beta   90.00
_cell.angle_gamma   90.00
#
_symmetry.space_group_name_H-M   'P 1'
#
loop_
_entity.id
_entity.type
_entity.pdbx_description
1 polymer ?
#
loop_
_entity_poly.entity_id
_entity_poly.type
_entity_poly.pdbx_seq_one_letter_code
_entity_poly.pdbx_strand_id
1 'polypeptide(L)'
;MNDLPLQGELVLRRLIDAMRKKYIDERNSYRKYYEGKGYEIIFVHELCECSRKMRYSKLFPEIGILKLFKPHVIRGELIHLALEGISNMKANVRSEKRVRINNRDFLIAGSVDLYDESRKRVIEIKTVKSIANTPFEHHILQTRMYLWLLNVKDAELWYFASDGVKFYYVNNPCTDNEIQEIIKNPSAPRWPQWECNMCEYDQLCELKIQGTK
;
A
#
# COMPACT_ATOMS: atom_id res chain seq x y z
N MET A 1 5.87 -10.74 42.10
CA MET A 1 5.36 -9.50 41.44
C MET A 1 4.27 -9.94 40.50
N ASN A 2 3.06 -9.39 40.65
CA ASN A 2 2.04 -9.55 39.62
C ASN A 2 2.49 -8.71 38.43
N ASP A 3 3.01 -9.37 37.40
CA ASP A 3 3.50 -8.77 36.17
C ASP A 3 2.29 -8.35 35.31
N LEU A 4 1.52 -7.40 35.82
CA LEU A 4 0.40 -6.81 35.09
C LEU A 4 0.98 -5.94 33.98
N PRO A 5 0.49 -6.08 32.72
CA PRO A 5 0.99 -5.31 31.61
C PRO A 5 0.79 -3.82 31.85
N LEU A 6 1.76 -3.01 31.43
CA LEU A 6 1.63 -1.56 31.45
C LEU A 6 0.49 -1.13 30.51
N GLN A 7 -0.21 -0.05 30.85
CA GLN A 7 -1.28 0.47 30.00
C GLN A 7 -0.80 0.77 28.56
N GLY A 8 0.45 1.23 28.41
CA GLY A 8 1.06 1.46 27.10
C GLY A 8 1.20 0.18 26.27
N GLU A 9 1.52 -0.96 26.89
CA GLU A 9 1.62 -2.25 26.21
C GLU A 9 0.25 -2.71 25.70
N LEU A 10 -0.80 -2.52 26.51
CA LEU A 10 -2.17 -2.82 26.12
C LEU A 10 -2.64 -1.97 24.93
N VAL A 11 -2.33 -0.67 24.94
CA VAL A 11 -2.66 0.24 23.83
C VAL A 11 -1.89 -0.13 22.57
N LEU A 12 -0.58 -0.39 22.68
CA LEU A 12 0.24 -0.81 21.55
C LEU A 12 -0.26 -2.13 20.96
N ARG A 13 -0.61 -3.11 21.80
CA ARG A 13 -1.20 -4.38 21.34
C ARG A 13 -2.48 -4.15 20.54
N ARG A 14 -3.40 -3.31 21.02
CA ARG A 14 -4.64 -2.97 20.30
C ARG A 14 -4.35 -2.31 18.94
N LEU A 15 -3.37 -1.42 18.89
CA LEU A 15 -2.97 -0.78 17.63
C LEU A 15 -2.42 -1.80 16.64
N ILE A 16 -1.50 -2.67 17.08
CA ILE A 16 -0.92 -3.72 16.22
C ILE A 16 -1.99 -4.72 15.77
N ASP A 17 -2.91 -5.12 16.65
CA ASP A 17 -4.04 -6.01 16.32
C ASP A 17 -4.94 -5.36 15.24
N ALA A 18 -5.24 -4.07 15.36
CA ALA A 18 -6.01 -3.32 14.36
C ALA A 18 -5.26 -3.24 13.02
N MET A 19 -3.96 -2.95 13.04
CA MET A 19 -3.12 -2.91 11.84
C MET A 19 -3.02 -4.27 11.16
N ARG A 20 -2.84 -5.34 11.93
CA ARG A 20 -2.81 -6.72 11.41
C ARG A 20 -4.13 -7.06 10.72
N LYS A 21 -5.25 -6.76 11.37
CA LYS A 21 -6.57 -6.96 10.79
C LYS A 21 -6.71 -6.24 9.44
N LYS A 22 -6.40 -4.93 9.41
CA LYS A 22 -6.50 -4.05 8.24
C LYS A 22 -5.58 -4.47 7.09
N TYR A 23 -4.30 -4.72 7.38
CA TYR A 23 -3.27 -4.89 6.34
C TYR A 23 -2.99 -6.33 5.94
N ILE A 24 -3.39 -7.31 6.76
CA ILE A 24 -3.05 -8.73 6.55
C ILE A 24 -4.32 -9.58 6.50
N ASP A 25 -5.06 -9.65 7.61
CA ASP A 25 -6.14 -10.65 7.74
C ASP A 25 -7.30 -10.39 6.77
N GLU A 26 -7.71 -9.12 6.63
CA GLU A 26 -8.76 -8.74 5.68
C GLU A 26 -8.34 -8.95 4.23
N ARG A 27 -7.08 -8.66 3.87
CA ARG A 27 -6.56 -8.90 2.52
C ARG A 27 -6.49 -10.39 2.19
N ASN A 28 -6.05 -11.22 3.13
CA ASN A 28 -6.00 -12.67 2.94
C ASN A 28 -7.41 -13.26 2.81
N SER A 29 -8.35 -12.78 3.62
CA SER A 29 -9.76 -13.19 3.54
C SER A 29 -10.37 -12.80 2.20
N TYR A 30 -10.11 -11.58 1.73
CA TYR A 30 -10.55 -11.08 0.43
C TYR A 30 -9.95 -11.90 -0.71
N ARG A 31 -8.65 -12.20 -0.62
CA ARG A 31 -7.95 -13.03 -1.61
C ARG A 31 -8.56 -14.42 -1.72
N LYS A 32 -8.71 -15.12 -0.59
CA LYS A 32 -9.30 -16.46 -0.54
C LYS A 32 -10.72 -16.49 -1.11
N TYR A 33 -11.52 -15.46 -0.83
CA TYR A 33 -12.88 -15.36 -1.35
C TYR A 33 -12.94 -15.30 -2.88
N TYR A 34 -12.10 -14.46 -3.51
CA TYR A 34 -12.10 -14.30 -4.97
C TYR A 34 -11.36 -15.42 -5.71
N GLU A 35 -10.30 -15.97 -5.11
CA GLU A 35 -9.65 -17.18 -5.63
C GLU A 35 -10.63 -18.36 -5.67
N GLY A 36 -11.49 -18.51 -4.64
CA GLY A 36 -12.58 -19.49 -4.63
C GLY A 36 -13.64 -19.27 -5.73
N LYS A 37 -13.68 -18.08 -6.34
CA LYS A 37 -14.53 -17.73 -7.49
C LYS A 37 -13.80 -17.79 -8.84
N GLY A 38 -12.55 -18.23 -8.85
CA GLY A 38 -11.73 -18.35 -10.06
C GLY A 38 -11.03 -17.07 -10.53
N TYR A 39 -10.96 -16.03 -9.68
CA TYR A 39 -10.21 -14.81 -9.97
C TYR A 39 -8.82 -14.86 -9.35
N GLU A 40 -7.82 -14.36 -10.08
CA GLU A 40 -6.53 -14.01 -9.48
C GLU A 40 -6.57 -12.57 -8.98
N ILE A 41 -6.51 -12.38 -7.66
CA ILE A 41 -6.59 -11.06 -7.04
C ILE A 41 -5.21 -10.45 -6.77
N ILE A 42 -5.03 -9.23 -7.24
CA ILE A 42 -3.81 -8.45 -7.05
C ILE A 42 -4.18 -7.11 -6.41
N PHE A 43 -3.54 -6.77 -5.30
CA PHE A 43 -3.75 -5.49 -4.66
C PHE A 43 -2.90 -4.41 -5.34
N VAL A 44 -3.42 -3.17 -5.41
CA VAL A 44 -2.73 -2.03 -6.05
C VAL A 44 -1.29 -1.87 -5.53
N HIS A 45 -1.07 -1.97 -4.22
CA HIS A 45 0.28 -1.86 -3.64
C HIS A 45 1.24 -2.97 -4.11
N GLU A 46 0.73 -4.18 -4.39
CA GLU A 46 1.55 -5.29 -4.91
C GLU A 46 2.00 -5.02 -6.36
N LEU A 47 1.17 -4.34 -7.17
CA LEU A 47 1.55 -3.92 -8.53
C LEU A 47 2.60 -2.80 -8.51
N CYS A 48 2.66 -2.02 -7.44
CA CYS A 48 3.60 -0.91 -7.26
C CYS A 48 4.94 -1.35 -6.66
N GLU A 49 5.13 -2.63 -6.35
CA GLU A 49 6.31 -3.16 -5.68
C GLU A 49 6.99 -4.27 -6.49
N CYS A 50 8.17 -4.70 -6.01
CA CYS A 50 8.88 -5.89 -6.46
C CYS A 50 8.00 -7.15 -6.46
N SER A 51 7.88 -7.82 -7.61
CA SER A 51 7.07 -9.03 -7.76
C SER A 51 7.58 -10.21 -6.93
N ARG A 52 8.90 -10.28 -6.67
CA ARG A 52 9.49 -11.29 -5.77
C ARG A 52 9.08 -11.05 -4.31
N LYS A 53 9.00 -9.79 -3.87
CA LYS A 53 8.49 -9.42 -2.54
C LYS A 53 7.02 -9.82 -2.38
N MET A 54 6.19 -9.56 -3.39
CA MET A 54 4.80 -10.04 -3.42
C MET A 54 4.71 -11.56 -3.28
N ARG A 55 5.59 -12.33 -3.96
CA ARG A 55 5.61 -13.79 -3.79
C ARG A 55 6.01 -14.19 -2.37
N TYR A 56 7.03 -13.55 -1.80
CA TYR A 56 7.47 -13.87 -0.44
C TYR A 56 6.47 -13.48 0.64
N SER A 57 5.69 -12.42 0.47
CA SER A 57 4.64 -12.08 1.44
C SER A 57 3.54 -13.14 1.55
N LYS A 58 3.32 -13.91 0.47
CA LYS A 58 2.40 -15.07 0.48
C LYS A 58 3.04 -16.31 1.12
N LEU A 59 4.35 -16.52 0.91
CA LEU A 59 5.06 -17.71 1.41
C LEU A 59 5.49 -17.58 2.88
N PHE A 60 5.84 -16.37 3.31
CA PHE A 60 6.37 -16.06 4.64
C PHE A 60 5.61 -14.86 5.25
N PRO A 61 4.30 -14.99 5.51
CA PRO A 61 3.46 -13.91 6.03
C PRO A 61 3.91 -13.41 7.42
N GLU A 62 4.59 -14.25 8.21
CA GLU A 62 5.09 -13.93 9.54
C GLU A 62 6.11 -12.78 9.51
N ILE A 63 6.96 -12.72 8.47
CA ILE A 63 7.90 -11.62 8.26
C ILE A 63 7.13 -10.30 8.02
N GLY A 64 6.01 -10.37 7.30
CA GLY A 64 5.11 -9.24 7.09
C GLY A 64 4.46 -8.75 8.40
N ILE A 65 4.15 -9.65 9.32
CA ILE A 65 3.64 -9.30 10.67
C ILE A 65 4.71 -8.55 11.47
N LEU A 66 5.97 -9.01 11.45
CA LEU A 66 7.07 -8.34 12.16
C LEU A 66 7.27 -6.88 11.71
N LYS A 67 6.97 -6.57 10.44
CA LYS A 67 7.04 -5.20 9.92
C LYS A 67 6.10 -4.23 10.65
N LEU A 68 4.96 -4.69 11.16
CA LEU A 68 3.98 -3.84 11.85
C LEU A 68 4.55 -3.22 13.13
N PHE A 69 5.54 -3.87 13.74
CA PHE A 69 6.22 -3.39 14.96
C PHE A 69 7.28 -2.32 14.67
N LYS A 70 7.59 -2.01 13.41
CA LYS A 70 8.59 -0.98 13.09
C LYS A 70 8.05 0.41 13.47
N PRO A 71 8.81 1.24 14.21
CA PRO A 71 8.32 2.53 14.70
C PRO A 71 7.80 3.48 13.60
N HIS A 72 8.42 3.48 12.42
CA HIS A 72 7.96 4.31 11.30
C HIS A 72 6.64 3.85 10.69
N VAL A 73 6.32 2.54 10.77
CA VAL A 73 5.04 1.97 10.33
C VAL A 73 3.93 2.33 11.31
N ILE A 74 4.20 2.21 12.62
CA ILE A 74 3.30 2.64 13.69
C ILE A 74 3.01 4.15 13.57
N ARG A 75 4.04 4.97 13.39
CA ARG A 75 3.89 6.42 13.17
C ARG A 75 3.05 6.72 11.94
N GLY A 76 3.26 5.98 10.85
CA GLY A 76 2.42 6.02 9.65
C GLY A 76 0.94 5.82 10.00
N GLU A 77 0.62 4.70 10.65
CA GLU A 77 -0.77 4.40 10.99
C GLU A 77 -1.41 5.46 11.90
N LEU A 78 -0.69 5.96 12.91
CA LEU A 78 -1.21 7.01 13.78
C LEU A 78 -1.57 8.29 13.01
N ILE A 79 -0.78 8.65 12.00
CA ILE A 79 -1.09 9.79 11.13
C ILE A 79 -2.34 9.50 10.28
N HIS A 80 -2.47 8.31 9.69
CA HIS A 80 -3.70 7.94 8.97
C HIS A 80 -4.92 8.01 9.88
N LEU A 81 -4.89 7.34 11.04
CA LEU A 81 -6.00 7.33 12.00
C LEU A 81 -6.41 8.74 12.45
N ALA A 82 -5.43 9.62 12.71
CA ALA A 82 -5.70 11.01 13.06
C ALA A 82 -6.38 11.77 11.92
N LEU A 83 -5.86 11.66 10.69
CA LEU A 83 -6.42 12.34 9.52
C LEU A 83 -7.81 11.81 9.14
N GLU A 84 -8.01 10.50 9.20
CA GLU A 84 -9.31 9.84 9.05
C GLU A 84 -10.32 10.39 10.08
N GLY A 85 -9.91 10.57 11.34
CA GLY A 85 -10.78 11.04 12.41
C GLY A 85 -11.12 12.53 12.39
N ILE A 86 -10.26 13.39 11.83
CA ILE A 86 -10.51 14.85 11.76
C ILE A 86 -11.04 15.32 10.41
N SER A 87 -10.93 14.50 9.37
CA SER A 87 -11.44 14.85 8.05
C SER A 87 -12.95 14.58 7.94
N ASN A 88 -13.64 15.35 7.10
CA ASN A 88 -15.03 15.06 6.69
C ASN A 88 -15.10 14.15 5.44
N MET A 89 -14.00 13.47 5.12
CA MET A 89 -13.86 12.63 3.92
C MET A 89 -14.16 11.17 4.26
N LYS A 90 -14.55 10.38 3.25
CA LYS A 90 -14.73 8.94 3.45
C LYS A 90 -13.36 8.27 3.59
N ALA A 91 -13.13 7.61 4.72
CA ALA A 91 -11.91 6.87 4.97
C ALA A 91 -11.96 5.44 4.40
N ASN A 92 -10.80 4.90 4.04
CA ASN A 92 -10.60 3.50 3.65
C ASN A 92 -11.58 3.01 2.56
N VAL A 93 -11.82 3.84 1.53
CA VAL A 93 -12.76 3.51 0.45
C VAL A 93 -12.17 2.41 -0.43
N ARG A 94 -12.81 1.24 -0.40
CA ARG A 94 -12.42 0.07 -1.19
C ARG A 94 -13.05 0.10 -2.57
N SER A 95 -12.27 -0.27 -3.56
CA SER A 95 -12.76 -0.51 -4.91
C SER A 95 -12.04 -1.71 -5.53
N GLU A 96 -12.67 -2.28 -6.56
CA GLU A 96 -12.12 -3.37 -7.35
C GLU A 96 -12.51 -3.21 -8.81
N LYS A 97 -11.62 -3.64 -9.71
CA LYS A 97 -11.88 -3.61 -11.15
C LYS A 97 -11.33 -4.88 -11.80
N ARG A 98 -12.17 -5.52 -12.60
CA ARG A 98 -11.79 -6.72 -13.36
C ARG A 98 -10.95 -6.33 -14.57
N VAL A 99 -9.88 -7.09 -14.81
CA VAL A 99 -9.01 -6.96 -15.97
C VAL A 99 -8.81 -8.35 -16.57
N ARG A 100 -9.04 -8.49 -17.88
CA ARG A 100 -8.86 -9.76 -18.59
C ARG A 100 -7.57 -9.73 -19.41
N ILE A 101 -6.67 -10.68 -19.19
CA ILE A 101 -5.38 -10.79 -19.89
C ILE A 101 -5.19 -12.23 -20.35
N ASN A 102 -4.98 -12.45 -21.65
CA ASN A 102 -4.72 -13.78 -22.22
C ASN A 102 -5.75 -14.85 -21.75
N ASN A 103 -7.04 -14.49 -21.75
CA ASN A 103 -8.16 -15.31 -21.26
C ASN A 103 -8.15 -15.66 -19.76
N ARG A 104 -7.33 -14.99 -18.95
CA ARG A 104 -7.37 -15.06 -17.48
C ARG A 104 -8.01 -13.81 -16.92
N ASP A 105 -8.83 -13.99 -15.89
CA ASP A 105 -9.52 -12.92 -15.19
C ASP A 105 -8.77 -12.54 -13.91
N PHE A 106 -8.27 -11.30 -13.91
CA PHE A 106 -7.64 -10.68 -12.76
C PHE A 106 -8.63 -9.73 -12.10
N LEU A 107 -8.58 -9.66 -10.77
CA LEU A 107 -9.30 -8.66 -9.99
C LEU A 107 -8.28 -7.74 -9.33
N ILE A 108 -8.26 -6.48 -9.75
CA ILE A 108 -7.37 -5.49 -9.16
C ILE A 108 -8.14 -4.80 -8.04
N ALA A 109 -7.62 -4.87 -6.82
CA ALA A 109 -8.30 -4.36 -5.63
C ALA A 109 -7.44 -3.34 -4.89
N GLY A 110 -8.08 -2.36 -4.27
CA GLY A 110 -7.38 -1.28 -3.58
C GLY A 110 -8.26 -0.60 -2.54
N SER A 111 -7.63 0.06 -1.59
CA SER A 111 -8.29 0.92 -0.62
C SER A 111 -7.57 2.26 -0.63
N VAL A 112 -8.28 3.33 -0.97
CA VAL A 112 -7.74 4.69 -0.84
C VAL A 112 -7.85 5.15 0.60
N ASP A 113 -6.91 5.98 1.05
CA ASP A 113 -6.88 6.44 2.44
C ASP A 113 -8.08 7.32 2.75
N LEU A 114 -8.28 8.39 1.96
CA LEU A 114 -9.47 9.25 2.05
C LEU A 114 -10.04 9.54 0.65
N TYR A 115 -11.34 9.81 0.60
CA TYR A 115 -12.05 10.23 -0.60
C TYR A 115 -13.00 11.40 -0.31
N ASP A 116 -12.75 12.54 -0.94
CA ASP A 116 -13.65 13.70 -0.93
C ASP A 116 -14.71 13.50 -2.03
N GLU A 117 -15.92 13.10 -1.61
CA GLU A 117 -17.04 12.88 -2.52
C GLU A 117 -17.49 14.16 -3.23
N SER A 118 -17.44 15.30 -2.55
CA SER A 118 -17.91 16.58 -3.08
C SER A 118 -17.06 17.04 -4.26
N ARG A 119 -15.76 16.73 -4.22
CA ARG A 119 -14.79 17.04 -5.27
C ARG A 119 -14.42 15.85 -6.15
N LYS A 120 -14.97 14.66 -5.87
CA LYS A 120 -14.58 13.38 -6.48
C LYS A 120 -13.06 13.19 -6.48
N ARG A 121 -12.43 13.44 -5.34
CA ARG A 121 -10.97 13.52 -5.20
C ARG A 121 -10.43 12.46 -4.24
N VAL A 122 -9.43 11.73 -4.71
CA VAL A 122 -8.69 10.75 -3.89
C VAL A 122 -7.61 11.47 -3.09
N ILE A 123 -7.44 11.13 -1.83
CA ILE A 123 -6.30 11.58 -1.02
C ILE A 123 -5.49 10.35 -0.62
N GLU A 124 -4.23 10.33 -1.04
CA GLU A 124 -3.25 9.32 -0.63
C GLU A 124 -2.30 9.93 0.40
N ILE A 125 -2.17 9.32 1.56
CA ILE A 125 -1.35 9.80 2.66
C ILE A 125 -0.06 8.97 2.69
N LYS A 126 1.09 9.65 2.80
CA LYS A 126 2.40 9.00 2.94
C LYS A 126 3.22 9.64 4.04
N THR A 127 3.77 8.81 4.91
CA THR A 127 4.87 9.22 5.78
C THR A 127 6.21 8.91 5.12
N VAL A 128 7.03 9.93 4.92
CA VAL A 128 8.35 9.80 4.29
C VAL A 128 9.44 10.23 5.26
N LYS A 129 10.70 9.85 4.98
CA LYS A 129 11.84 10.22 5.85
C LYS A 129 12.13 11.72 5.79
N SER A 130 12.08 12.29 4.59
CA SER A 130 12.30 13.71 4.29
C SER A 130 11.47 14.09 3.07
N ILE A 131 11.06 15.36 2.99
CA ILE A 131 10.35 15.87 1.82
C ILE A 131 11.32 15.99 0.64
N ALA A 132 11.11 15.18 -0.40
CA ALA A 132 11.82 15.32 -1.66
C ALA A 132 11.27 16.50 -2.49
N ASN A 133 12.06 17.00 -3.44
CA ASN A 133 11.62 18.05 -4.36
C ASN A 133 10.42 17.60 -5.21
N THR A 134 10.47 16.35 -5.68
CA THR A 134 9.42 15.70 -6.45
C THR A 134 8.84 14.51 -5.67
N PRO A 135 7.55 14.17 -5.86
CA PRO A 135 6.98 12.99 -5.24
C PRO A 135 7.64 11.71 -5.77
N PHE A 136 7.73 10.69 -4.92
CA PHE A 136 8.33 9.41 -5.29
C PHE A 136 7.49 8.68 -6.34
N GLU A 137 8.15 8.14 -7.38
CA GLU A 137 7.49 7.54 -8.55
C GLU A 137 6.51 6.42 -8.18
N HIS A 138 6.85 5.57 -7.20
CA HIS A 138 5.99 4.49 -6.74
C HIS A 138 4.73 4.98 -6.01
N HIS A 139 4.81 6.12 -5.30
CA HIS A 139 3.64 6.76 -4.71
C HIS A 139 2.75 7.36 -5.78
N ILE A 140 3.33 8.01 -6.80
CA ILE A 140 2.59 8.52 -7.96
C ILE A 140 1.87 7.36 -8.66
N LEU A 141 2.60 6.27 -8.97
CA LEU A 141 2.03 5.10 -9.63
C LEU A 141 0.83 4.54 -8.84
N GLN A 142 0.98 4.36 -7.52
CA GLN A 142 -0.10 3.92 -6.65
C GLN A 142 -1.32 4.85 -6.72
N THR A 143 -1.12 6.16 -6.60
CA THR A 143 -2.20 7.16 -6.70
C THR A 143 -2.89 7.10 -8.07
N ARG A 144 -2.13 6.98 -9.16
CA ARG A 144 -2.67 6.87 -10.53
C ARG A 144 -3.49 5.59 -10.72
N MET A 145 -3.09 4.47 -10.10
CA MET A 145 -3.86 3.24 -10.10
C MET A 145 -5.17 3.39 -9.32
N TYR A 146 -5.17 4.12 -8.20
CA TYR A 146 -6.42 4.40 -7.46
C TYR A 146 -7.39 5.29 -8.23
N LEU A 147 -6.89 6.31 -8.92
CA LEU A 147 -7.71 7.12 -9.84
C LEU A 147 -8.39 6.24 -10.90
N TRP A 148 -7.63 5.33 -11.51
CA TRP A 148 -8.14 4.34 -12.47
C TRP A 148 -9.19 3.40 -11.86
N LEU A 149 -8.94 2.93 -10.64
CA LEU A 149 -9.79 1.98 -9.93
C LEU A 149 -11.15 2.58 -9.53
N LEU A 150 -11.17 3.89 -9.23
CA LEU A 150 -12.38 4.63 -8.86
C LEU A 150 -13.02 5.38 -10.03
N ASN A 151 -12.40 5.35 -11.22
CA ASN A 151 -12.82 6.09 -12.40
C ASN A 151 -12.99 7.61 -12.13
N VAL A 152 -12.00 8.18 -11.43
CA VAL A 152 -11.93 9.62 -11.11
C VAL A 152 -10.65 10.23 -11.67
N LYS A 153 -10.59 11.56 -11.75
CA LYS A 153 -9.49 12.27 -12.42
C LYS A 153 -8.51 12.94 -11.47
N ASP A 154 -8.94 13.29 -10.26
CA ASP A 154 -8.17 14.15 -9.38
C ASP A 154 -7.78 13.45 -8.09
N ALA A 155 -6.50 13.59 -7.72
CA ALA A 155 -5.99 13.17 -6.44
C ALA A 155 -5.04 14.19 -5.84
N GLU A 156 -4.91 14.13 -4.52
CA GLU A 156 -3.81 14.73 -3.78
C GLU A 156 -2.97 13.64 -3.11
N LEU A 157 -1.67 13.83 -3.15
CA LEU A 157 -0.69 13.02 -2.44
C LEU A 157 -0.11 13.85 -1.29
N TRP A 158 -0.43 13.46 -0.06
CA TRP A 158 -0.07 14.18 1.15
C TRP A 158 1.16 13.55 1.80
N TYR A 159 2.26 14.30 1.86
CA TYR A 159 3.50 13.84 2.47
C TYR A 159 3.67 14.46 3.85
N PHE A 160 3.90 13.58 4.82
CA PHE A 160 4.27 13.94 6.19
C PHE A 160 5.69 13.44 6.47
N ALA A 161 6.57 14.34 6.90
CA ALA A 161 7.93 14.04 7.26
C ALA A 161 8.36 14.87 8.48
N SER A 162 9.51 14.55 9.06
CA SER A 162 10.04 15.33 10.19
C SER A 162 10.46 16.74 9.81
N ASP A 163 10.81 16.97 8.54
CA ASP A 163 11.23 18.25 7.98
C ASP A 163 10.08 19.06 7.35
N GLY A 164 8.85 18.54 7.33
CA GLY A 164 7.67 19.29 6.92
C GLY A 164 6.51 18.46 6.39
N VAL A 165 5.51 19.17 5.88
CA VAL A 165 4.33 18.62 5.22
C VAL A 165 4.22 19.22 3.82
N LYS A 166 3.93 18.39 2.81
CA LYS A 166 3.78 18.86 1.42
C LYS A 166 2.65 18.11 0.70
N PHE A 167 1.93 18.83 -0.15
CA PHE A 167 0.80 18.30 -0.91
C PHE A 167 1.09 18.39 -2.40
N TYR A 168 0.79 17.33 -3.14
CA TYR A 168 1.00 17.25 -4.57
C TYR A 168 -0.29 16.88 -5.29
N TYR A 169 -0.59 17.55 -6.39
CA TYR A 169 -1.68 17.15 -7.26
C TYR A 169 -1.26 16.04 -8.21
N VAL A 170 -2.14 15.04 -8.39
CA VAL A 170 -1.98 13.96 -9.37
C VAL A 170 -3.28 13.87 -10.16
N ASN A 171 -3.21 14.02 -11.48
CA ASN A 171 -4.40 14.12 -12.34
C ASN A 171 -4.34 13.26 -13.62
N ASN A 172 -3.45 12.29 -13.64
CA ASN A 172 -3.19 11.41 -14.78
C ASN A 172 -3.43 9.93 -14.41
N PRO A 173 -4.70 9.47 -14.33
CA PRO A 173 -5.03 8.09 -14.01
C PRO A 173 -4.26 7.09 -14.90
N CYS A 174 -3.99 5.89 -14.39
CA CYS A 174 -3.51 4.81 -15.25
C CYS A 174 -4.57 4.45 -16.31
N THR A 175 -4.11 3.97 -17.46
CA THR A 175 -4.95 3.36 -18.49
C THR A 175 -5.07 1.85 -18.28
N ASP A 176 -6.08 1.22 -18.87
CA ASP A 176 -6.21 -0.24 -18.86
C ASP A 176 -4.96 -0.92 -19.45
N ASN A 177 -4.36 -0.34 -20.50
CA ASN A 177 -3.14 -0.86 -21.13
C ASN A 177 -1.94 -0.81 -20.17
N GLU A 178 -1.74 0.28 -19.42
CA GLU A 178 -0.66 0.37 -18.42
C GLU A 178 -0.83 -0.69 -17.33
N ILE A 179 -2.05 -0.88 -16.82
CA ILE A 179 -2.33 -1.91 -15.80
C ILE A 179 -2.04 -3.31 -16.36
N GLN A 180 -2.50 -3.61 -17.57
CA GLN A 180 -2.24 -4.89 -18.21
C GLN A 180 -0.75 -5.13 -18.43
N GLU A 181 -0.01 -4.10 -18.84
CA GLU A 181 1.43 -4.21 -19.09
C GLU A 181 2.22 -4.50 -17.81
N ILE A 182 1.85 -3.85 -16.70
CA ILE A 182 2.46 -4.10 -15.38
C ILE A 182 2.19 -5.53 -14.91
N ILE A 183 1.00 -6.08 -15.17
CA ILE A 183 0.65 -7.46 -14.81
C ILE A 183 1.38 -8.46 -15.70
N LYS A 184 1.48 -8.20 -17.01
CA LYS A 184 2.18 -9.07 -17.97
C LYS A 184 3.69 -9.10 -17.73
N ASN A 185 4.27 -7.99 -17.27
CA ASN A 185 5.70 -7.81 -17.08
C ASN A 185 6.03 -7.50 -15.61
N PRO A 186 5.89 -8.48 -14.70
CA PRO A 186 6.25 -8.30 -13.30
C PRO A 186 7.77 -8.09 -13.16
N SER A 187 8.19 -7.07 -12.39
CA SER A 187 9.61 -6.72 -12.21
C SER A 187 10.11 -7.02 -10.79
N ALA A 188 11.36 -7.46 -10.65
CA ALA A 188 12.00 -7.76 -9.36
C ALA A 188 13.49 -7.35 -9.34
N PRO A 189 13.88 -6.29 -8.60
CA PRO A 189 13.01 -5.28 -7.99
C PRO A 189 12.29 -4.44 -9.05
N ARG A 190 11.16 -3.84 -8.68
CA ARG A 190 10.49 -2.85 -9.53
C ARG A 190 11.22 -1.51 -9.50
N TRP A 191 11.81 -1.15 -8.35
CA TRP A 191 12.57 0.08 -8.16
C TRP A 191 14.02 -0.26 -7.76
N PRO A 192 14.91 -0.49 -8.75
CA PRO A 192 16.28 -0.95 -8.52
C PRO A 192 17.13 -0.08 -7.59
N GLN A 193 16.81 1.22 -7.51
CA GLN A 193 17.59 2.19 -6.76
C GLN A 193 17.45 2.01 -5.23
N TRP A 194 16.32 1.49 -4.74
CA TRP A 194 16.03 1.51 -3.30
C TRP A 194 15.28 0.30 -2.73
N GLU A 195 14.49 -0.45 -3.51
CA GLU A 195 13.59 -1.47 -2.95
C GLU A 195 14.34 -2.56 -2.17
N CYS A 196 15.42 -3.09 -2.74
CA CYS A 196 16.20 -4.15 -2.12
C CYS A 196 16.86 -3.73 -0.79
N ASN A 197 17.16 -2.42 -0.62
CA ASN A 197 17.75 -1.89 0.61
C ASN A 197 16.74 -1.81 1.77
N MET A 198 15.44 -1.80 1.46
CA MET A 198 14.36 -1.62 2.42
C MET A 198 13.50 -2.88 2.60
N CYS A 199 13.72 -3.91 1.78
CA CYS A 199 12.92 -5.13 1.74
C CYS A 199 13.11 -5.97 3.00
N GLU A 200 12.00 -6.37 3.62
CA GLU A 200 11.96 -7.25 4.79
C GLU A 200 12.34 -8.71 4.48
N TYR A 201 12.43 -9.08 3.21
CA TYR A 201 12.79 -10.42 2.73
C TYR A 201 14.21 -10.49 2.16
N ASP A 202 15.03 -9.46 2.35
CA ASP A 202 16.33 -9.33 1.67
C ASP A 202 17.31 -10.47 1.98
N GLN A 203 17.28 -11.00 3.21
CA GLN A 203 18.13 -12.13 3.65
C GLN A 203 17.77 -13.46 2.98
N LEU A 204 16.60 -13.56 2.35
CA LEU A 204 16.10 -14.77 1.68
C LEU A 204 16.09 -14.63 0.16
N CYS A 205 16.34 -13.43 -0.36
CA CYS A 205 16.10 -13.09 -1.76
C CYS A 205 17.36 -13.25 -2.61
N GLU A 206 17.37 -14.25 -3.48
CA GLU A 206 18.46 -14.47 -4.45
C GLU A 206 18.57 -13.38 -5.54
N LEU A 207 17.50 -12.60 -5.74
CA LEU A 207 17.47 -11.47 -6.69
C LEU A 207 17.87 -10.14 -6.04
N LYS A 208 18.38 -10.16 -4.81
CA LYS A 208 18.82 -8.94 -4.12
C LYS A 208 19.94 -8.27 -4.93
N ILE A 209 19.73 -7.01 -5.26
CA ILE A 209 20.77 -6.13 -5.80
C ILE A 209 21.14 -5.08 -4.76
N GLN A 210 22.38 -4.60 -4.78
CA GLN A 210 22.75 -3.42 -4.01
C GLN A 210 22.18 -2.19 -4.74
N GLY A 211 21.37 -1.38 -4.05
CA GLY A 211 20.84 -0.16 -4.67
C GLY A 211 21.97 0.80 -5.02
N THR A 212 21.95 1.38 -6.22
CA THR A 212 22.85 2.48 -6.58
C THR A 212 22.43 3.72 -5.79
N LYS A 213 23.36 4.23 -4.97
CA LYS A 213 23.20 5.51 -4.26
C LYS A 213 23.06 6.66 -5.24
#